data_AF-A0A526RUW0-F1
#
_entry.id   AF-A0A526RUW0-F1
#
_cell.length_a   1.000
_cell.length_b   1.000
_cell.length_c   1.000
_cell.angle_alpha   90.00
_cell.angle_beta   90.00
_cell.angle_gamma   90.00
#
_symmetry.space_group_name_H-M   'P 1'
#
loop_
_entity.id
_entity.type
_entity.pdbx_description
1 polymer ?
#
loop_
_entity_poly.entity_id
_entity_poly.type
_entity_poly.pdbx_seq_one_letter_code
_entity_poly.pdbx_strand_id
1 'polypeptide(L)' 'TTGTVKSFDGTAMSLVLDDGSTFTLSKAFKDPGLQAGEKVRVSWDMNGKNKIAEAVKIMK' A
#
# COMPACT_ATOMS: atom_id res chain seq x y z
N THR A 1 -3.90 -4.09 7.34
CA THR A 1 -5.18 -3.62 6.78
C THR A 1 -5.47 -4.31 5.46
N THR A 2 -6.73 -4.55 5.12
CA THR A 2 -7.13 -5.09 3.82
C THR A 2 -8.00 -4.06 3.12
N GLY A 3 -7.83 -3.87 1.81
CA GLY A 3 -8.66 -2.95 1.02
C GLY A 3 -8.43 -3.15 -0.47
N THR A 4 -9.06 -2.31 -1.28
CA THR A 4 -8.89 -2.32 -2.74
C THR A 4 -7.95 -1.18 -3.13
N VAL A 5 -6.99 -1.43 -4.02
CA VAL A 5 -6.08 -0.38 -4.51
C VAL A 5 -6.87 0.63 -5.34
N LYS A 6 -6.78 1.90 -4.97
CA LYS A 6 -7.30 3.01 -5.78
C LYS A 6 -6.21 3.57 -6.68
N SER A 7 -5.04 3.83 -6.11
CA SER A 7 -3.85 4.23 -6.85
C SER A 7 -2.59 3.77 -6.14
N PHE A 8 -1.58 3.45 -6.94
CA PHE A 8 -0.25 3.07 -6.49
C PHE A 8 0.77 3.91 -7.26
N ASP A 9 1.69 4.54 -6.52
CA ASP A 9 2.79 5.31 -7.08
C ASP A 9 4.10 4.84 -6.46
N GLY A 10 4.84 4.00 -7.21
CA GLY A 10 6.15 3.52 -6.80
C GLY A 10 7.24 4.61 -6.79
N THR A 11 7.04 5.71 -7.52
CA THR A 11 7.97 6.85 -7.57
C THR A 11 7.80 7.73 -6.34
N ALA A 12 6.55 8.06 -6.01
CA ALA A 12 6.20 8.81 -4.80
C ALA A 12 6.21 7.95 -3.52
N MET A 13 6.41 6.63 -3.66
CA MET A 13 6.34 5.65 -2.57
C MET A 13 5.01 5.77 -1.81
N SER A 14 3.88 5.76 -2.52
CA SER A 14 2.56 5.96 -1.96
C SER A 14 1.55 4.93 -2.47
N LEU A 15 0.70 4.45 -1.56
CA LEU A 15 -0.42 3.58 -1.85
C LEU A 15 -1.70 4.17 -1.27
N VAL A 16 -2.70 4.36 -2.11
CA VAL A 16 -4.03 4.82 -1.72
C VAL A 16 -5.02 3.69 -1.96
N LEU A 17 -5.78 3.35 -0.93
CA LEU A 17 -6.88 2.41 -1.01
C LEU A 17 -8.19 3.13 -1.32
N ASP A 18 -9.17 2.38 -1.81
CA ASP A 18 -10.47 2.93 -2.23
C ASP A 18 -11.29 3.52 -1.08
N ASP A 19 -11.04 3.07 0.15
CA ASP A 19 -11.61 3.63 1.38
C ASP A 19 -11.01 5.00 1.78
N GLY A 20 -10.04 5.51 1.02
CA GLY A 20 -9.30 6.74 1.30
C GLY A 20 -8.08 6.55 2.20
N SER A 21 -7.80 5.33 2.68
CA SER A 21 -6.59 5.04 3.45
C SER A 21 -5.34 5.24 2.60
N THR A 22 -4.42 6.08 3.10
CA THR A 22 -3.13 6.34 2.45
C THR A 22 -1.99 5.71 3.27
N PHE A 23 -1.06 5.07 2.58
CA PHE A 23 0.13 4.43 3.14
C PHE A 23 1.37 4.89 2.39
N THR A 24 2.43 5.21 3.13
CA THR A 24 3.75 5.46 2.55
C THR A 24 4.48 4.13 2.42
N LEU A 25 5.03 3.83 1.26
CA LEU A 25 5.80 2.61 1.04
C LEU A 25 7.19 2.75 1.65
N SER A 26 7.68 1.69 2.30
CA SER A 26 9.06 1.67 2.77
C SER A 26 10.05 1.70 1.59
N LYS A 27 11.28 2.18 1.81
CA LYS A 27 12.33 2.14 0.77
C LYS A 27 12.71 0.72 0.32
N ALA A 28 12.46 -0.27 1.18
CA ALA A 28 12.70 -1.68 0.87
C ALA A 28 11.47 -2.37 0.24
N PHE A 29 10.39 -1.62 0.01
CA PHE A 29 9.17 -2.14 -0.55
C PHE A 29 9.41 -2.70 -1.95
N LYS A 30 9.03 -3.96 -2.13
CA LYS A 30 9.00 -4.61 -3.44
C LYS A 30 7.57 -4.63 -3.93
N ASP A 31 7.36 -4.03 -5.09
CA ASP A 31 6.05 -4.06 -5.74
C ASP A 31 5.72 -5.50 -6.18
N PRO A 32 4.64 -6.11 -5.66
CA PRO A 32 4.15 -7.41 -6.12
C PRO A 32 3.45 -7.34 -7.49
N GLY A 33 3.36 -6.16 -8.11
CA GLY A 33 2.62 -5.90 -9.35
C GLY A 33 1.27 -5.24 -9.07
N LEU A 34 1.21 -4.30 -8.13
CA LEU A 34 -0.04 -3.67 -7.69
C LEU A 34 -0.73 -2.90 -8.82
N GLN A 35 -2.00 -3.19 -9.02
CA GLN A 35 -2.85 -2.46 -9.96
C GLN A 35 -4.10 -1.90 -9.29
N ALA A 36 -4.60 -0.78 -9.82
CA ALA A 36 -5.87 -0.23 -9.37
C ALA A 36 -7.01 -1.24 -9.58
N GLY A 37 -7.90 -1.34 -8.59
CA GLY A 37 -9.00 -2.32 -8.57
C GLY A 37 -8.63 -3.66 -7.93
N GLU A 38 -7.35 -3.94 -7.65
CA GLU A 38 -6.96 -5.18 -6.97
C GLU A 38 -7.27 -5.13 -5.48
N LYS A 39 -7.80 -6.23 -4.95
CA LYS A 39 -7.93 -6.41 -3.51
C LYS A 39 -6.57 -6.80 -2.93
N VAL A 40 -6.12 -6.06 -1.92
CA VAL A 40 -4.79 -6.24 -1.33
C VAL A 40 -4.83 -6.25 0.19
N ARG A 41 -3.85 -6.92 0.79
CA ARG A 41 -3.53 -6.83 2.21
C ARG A 41 -2.26 -6.04 2.39
N VAL A 42 -2.37 -4.92 3.10
CA VAL A 42 -1.27 -4.04 3.48
C VAL A 42 -0.81 -4.40 4.88
N SER A 43 0.43 -4.84 5.01
CA SER A 43 1.17 -4.94 6.27
C SER A 43 1.95 -3.64 6.46
N TRP A 44 1.71 -2.95 7.57
CA TRP A 44 2.28 -1.64 7.82
C TRP A 44 2.57 -1.45 9.30
N ASP A 45 3.51 -0.55 9.58
CA ASP A 45 3.88 -0.09 10.92
C ASP A 45 3.68 1.43 11.04
N MET A 46 3.50 1.92 12.27
CA MET A 46 3.46 3.34 12.58
C MET A 46 4.86 3.87 12.81
N ASN A 47 5.35 4.74 11.92
CA ASN A 47 6.52 5.55 12.20
C ASN A 47 6.08 6.99 12.49
N GLY A 48 5.93 7.30 13.78
CA GLY A 48 5.38 8.57 14.24
C GLY A 48 3.91 8.73 13.81
N LYS A 49 3.65 9.67 12.89
CA LYS A 49 2.30 9.94 12.36
C LYS A 49 1.99 9.23 11.03
N ASN A 50 3.00 8.62 10.41
CA ASN A 50 2.88 8.04 9.07
C ASN A 50 2.70 6.53 9.16
N LYS A 51 1.80 5.98 8.32
CA LYS A 51 1.65 4.53 8.14
C LYS A 51 2.64 4.08 7.08
N ILE A 52 3.67 3.34 7.48
CA ILE A 52 4.69 2.81 6.57
C ILE A 52 4.29 1.39 6.17
N ALA A 53 3.91 1.19 4.91
CA ALA A 53 3.68 -0.12 4.35
C ALA A 53 5.01 -0.86 4.13
N GLU A 54 5.16 -1.97 4.83
CA GLU A 54 6.33 -2.86 4.71
C GLU A 54 6.13 -3.89 3.60
N ALA A 55 4.91 -4.41 3.49
CA ALA A 55 4.57 -5.40 2.47
C ALA A 55 3.11 -5.25 2.05
N VAL A 56 2.85 -5.47 0.76
CA VAL A 56 1.51 -5.54 0.22
C VAL A 56 1.39 -6.87 -0.50
N LYS A 57 0.28 -7.56 -0.30
CA LYS A 57 -0.03 -8.83 -0.97
C LYS A 57 -1.35 -8.70 -1.70
N ILE A 58 -1.35 -9.03 -2.99
CA ILE A 58 -2.58 -9.15 -3.77
C ILE A 58 -3.35 -10.37 -3.26
N MET A 59 -4.62 -10.16 -2.92
CA MET A 59 -5.54 -11.21 -2.52
C MET A 59 -6.31 -11.67 -3.74
N LYS A 60 -6.09 -12.94 -4.13
CA LYS A 60 -6.88 -13.64 -5.15
C LYS A 60 -8.20 -14.13 -4.55
#